data_AF-A0A7J2KIX4-F1
#
_entry.id   AF-A0A7J2KIX4-F1
#
_cell.length_a   1.000
_cell.length_b   1.000
_cell.length_c   1.000
_cell.angle_alpha   90.00
_cell.angle_beta   90.00
_cell.angle_gamma   90.00
#
_symmetry.space_group_name_H-M   'P 1'
#
loop_
_entity.id
_entity.type
_entity.pdbx_description
1 polymer ?
#
loop_
_entity_poly.entity_id
_entity_poly.type
_entity_poly.pdbx_seq_one_letter_code
_entity_poly.pdbx_strand_id
1 'polypeptide(L)'
;MSPHQCVKCSRIIPIGSKEILEGCAKCKCHFFFYIREEQMQKIKDGHIIEIPEEEKETIEKDIREMAGIIEEDTPVILDIESVRVTGSGKFEIDIVN
;
A
#
# COMPACT_ATOMS: atom_id res chain seq x y z
N MET A 1 -15.46 5.53 -3.23
CA MET A 1 -14.57 5.29 -2.07
C MET A 1 -14.23 3.83 -2.10
N SER A 2 -12.97 3.50 -1.90
CA SER A 2 -12.45 2.23 -2.41
C SER A 2 -11.75 1.42 -1.31
N PRO A 3 -11.57 0.10 -1.45
CA PRO A 3 -10.91 -0.71 -0.43
C PRO A 3 -9.41 -0.39 -0.40
N HIS A 4 -8.84 -0.44 0.80
CA HIS A 4 -7.43 -0.12 1.01
C HIS A 4 -6.74 -1.25 1.75
N GLN A 5 -5.45 -1.48 1.50
CA GLN A 5 -4.64 -2.42 2.26
C GLN A 5 -3.63 -1.66 3.11
N CYS A 6 -3.56 -1.97 4.40
CA CYS A 6 -2.52 -1.43 5.24
C CYS A 6 -1.15 -1.99 4.83
N VAL A 7 -0.18 -1.11 4.56
CA VAL A 7 1.18 -1.49 4.14
C VAL A 7 1.93 -2.25 5.24
N LYS A 8 1.64 -1.94 6.52
CA LYS A 8 2.34 -2.54 7.66
C LYS A 8 1.85 -3.94 8.01
N CYS A 9 0.53 -4.14 8.08
CA CYS A 9 -0.08 -5.38 8.57
C CYS A 9 -0.90 -6.16 7.52
N SER A 10 -0.89 -5.70 6.27
CA SER A 10 -1.59 -6.29 5.11
C SER A 10 -3.09 -6.48 5.28
N ARG A 11 -3.70 -5.83 6.28
CA ARG A 11 -5.15 -5.89 6.52
C ARG A 11 -5.87 -5.09 5.45
N ILE A 12 -6.88 -5.71 4.85
CA ILE A 12 -7.84 -5.03 3.97
C ILE A 12 -8.83 -4.23 4.82
N ILE A 13 -8.94 -2.95 4.52
CA ILE A 13 -9.81 -1.98 5.16
C ILE A 13 -10.98 -1.69 4.21
N PRO A 14 -12.23 -1.83 4.70
CA PRO A 14 -13.42 -1.65 3.88
C PRO A 14 -13.60 -0.19 3.46
N ILE A 15 -14.36 -0.02 2.37
CA ILE A 15 -14.77 1.26 1.82
C ILE A 15 -15.43 2.12 2.90
N GLY A 16 -15.01 3.38 3.01
CA GLY A 16 -15.63 4.36 3.92
C GLY A 16 -15.24 4.20 5.40
N SER A 17 -14.25 3.36 5.71
CA SER A 17 -13.73 3.25 7.08
C SER A 17 -13.00 4.52 7.51
N LYS A 18 -13.26 4.97 8.74
CA LYS A 18 -12.51 6.05 9.39
C LYS A 18 -11.03 5.71 9.61
N GLU A 19 -10.68 4.43 9.57
CA GLU A 19 -9.29 3.95 9.70
C GLU A 19 -8.35 4.55 8.63
N ILE A 20 -8.88 5.00 7.49
CA ILE A 20 -8.06 5.67 6.47
C ILE A 20 -7.64 7.07 6.91
N LEU A 21 -8.44 7.73 7.75
CA LEU A 21 -8.17 9.06 8.27
C LEU A 21 -7.42 9.02 9.62
N GLU A 22 -7.78 8.05 10.47
CA GLU A 22 -7.31 7.94 11.86
C GLU A 22 -6.17 6.90 12.04
N GLY A 23 -5.76 6.25 10.95
CA GLY A 23 -4.77 5.19 10.96
C GLY A 23 -5.38 3.80 11.18
N CYS A 24 -4.63 2.77 10.77
CA CYS A 24 -5.06 1.38 10.86
C CYS A 24 -5.39 0.98 12.31
N ALA A 25 -6.58 0.40 12.57
CA ALA A 25 -6.99 0.04 13.92
C ALA A 25 -6.07 -1.00 14.59
N LYS A 26 -5.40 -1.86 13.79
CA LYS A 26 -4.52 -2.93 14.29
C LYS A 26 -3.11 -2.46 14.63
N CYS A 27 -2.51 -1.65 13.75
CA CYS A 27 -1.08 -1.31 13.83
C CYS A 27 -0.78 0.19 13.83
N LYS A 28 -1.82 1.04 13.78
CA LYS A 28 -1.75 2.51 13.80
C LYS A 28 -0.97 3.15 12.65
N CYS A 29 -0.64 2.36 11.63
CA CYS A 29 0.01 2.85 10.42
C CYS A 29 -0.96 3.71 9.60
N HIS A 30 -0.43 4.80 9.04
CA HIS A 30 -1.12 5.75 8.18
C HIS A 30 -0.81 5.54 6.69
N PHE A 31 -0.15 4.43 6.34
CA PHE A 31 0.18 4.05 4.97
C PHE A 31 -0.77 2.98 4.44
N PHE A 32 -1.38 3.28 3.30
CA PHE A 32 -2.39 2.44 2.69
C PHE A 32 -2.17 2.29 1.19
N PHE A 33 -2.20 1.06 0.68
CA PHE A 33 -2.36 0.79 -0.74
C PHE A 33 -3.80 0.95 -1.14
N TYR A 34 -4.03 1.70 -2.22
CA TYR A 34 -5.33 1.71 -2.87
C TYR A 34 -5.54 0.40 -3.65
N ILE A 35 -6.67 -0.27 -3.45
CA ILE A 35 -7.02 -1.48 -4.21
C ILE A 35 -8.25 -1.22 -5.08
N ARG A 36 -8.09 -1.42 -6.38
CA ARG A 36 -9.20 -1.40 -7.35
C ARG A 36 -10.02 -2.69 -7.28
N GLU A 37 -11.30 -2.61 -7.65
CA GLU A 37 -12.20 -3.77 -7.60
C GLU A 37 -11.72 -4.94 -8.48
N GLU A 38 -11.03 -4.67 -9.58
CA GLU A 38 -10.42 -5.69 -10.45
C GLU A 38 -9.26 -6.45 -9.78
N GLN A 39 -8.51 -5.78 -8.91
CA GLN A 39 -7.39 -6.36 -8.15
C GLN A 39 -7.90 -7.14 -6.92
N MET A 40 -9.17 -6.97 -6.51
CA MET A 40 -9.78 -7.74 -5.43
C MET A 40 -9.82 -9.25 -5.73
N GLN A 41 -9.93 -9.66 -7.00
CA GLN A 41 -9.89 -11.08 -7.36
C GLN A 41 -8.50 -11.67 -7.11
N LYS A 42 -7.43 -11.00 -7.56
CA LYS A 42 -6.04 -11.43 -7.32
C LYS A 42 -5.72 -11.53 -5.83
N ILE A 43 -6.19 -10.57 -5.02
CA ILE A 43 -6.01 -10.60 -3.56
C ILE A 43 -6.78 -11.77 -2.92
N LYS A 44 -8.00 -12.06 -3.39
CA LYS A 44 -8.77 -13.24 -2.94
C LYS A 44 -8.10 -14.56 -3.31
N ASP A 45 -7.39 -14.60 -4.43
CA ASP A 45 -6.59 -15.74 -4.87
C ASP A 45 -5.24 -15.88 -4.11
N GLY A 46 -5.02 -15.06 -3.09
CA GLY A 46 -3.86 -15.15 -2.19
C GLY A 46 -2.68 -14.25 -2.57
N HIS A 47 -2.81 -13.44 -3.62
CA HIS A 47 -1.81 -12.44 -3.99
C HIS A 47 -1.99 -11.16 -3.17
N ILE A 48 -1.69 -11.26 -1.88
CA ILE A 48 -1.57 -10.08 -1.01
C ILE A 48 -0.19 -9.46 -1.25
N ILE A 49 -0.14 -8.14 -1.45
CA ILE A 49 1.14 -7.43 -1.55
C ILE A 49 1.80 -7.47 -0.18
N GLU A 50 2.83 -8.28 -0.02
CA GLU A 50 3.66 -8.31 1.19
C GLU A 50 4.96 -7.56 0.91
N ILE A 51 5.17 -6.49 1.67
CA ILE A 51 6.47 -5.79 1.70
C ILE A 51 7.31 -6.42 2.80
N PRO A 52 8.57 -6.79 2.54
CA PRO A 52 9.53 -7.20 3.57
C PRO A 52 9.68 -6.12 4.65
N GLU A 53 9.82 -6.52 5.91
CA GLU A 53 9.84 -5.57 7.04
C GLU A 53 11.00 -4.58 6.96
N GLU A 54 12.15 -5.02 6.45
CA GLU A 54 13.34 -4.19 6.21
C GLU A 54 13.11 -3.10 5.15
N GLU A 55 12.24 -3.34 4.18
CA GLU A 55 11.95 -2.39 3.10
C GLU A 55 10.88 -1.37 3.50
N LYS A 56 9.99 -1.71 4.44
CA LYS A 56 8.86 -0.84 4.84
C LYS A 56 9.30 0.52 5.33
N GLU A 57 10.31 0.58 6.20
CA GLU A 57 10.79 1.85 6.77
C GLU A 57 11.42 2.74 5.70
N THR A 58 12.19 2.13 4.79
CA THR A 58 12.84 2.85 3.69
C THR A 58 11.80 3.42 2.73
N ILE A 59 10.84 2.59 2.31
CA ILE A 59 9.74 3.01 1.44
C ILE A 59 8.90 4.12 2.08
N GLU A 60 8.55 4.00 3.36
CA GLU A 60 7.79 5.03 4.06
C GLU A 60 8.54 6.37 4.07
N LYS A 61 9.83 6.34 4.44
CA LYS A 61 10.67 7.54 4.49
C LYS A 61 10.78 8.19 3.11
N ASP A 62 11.11 7.40 2.08
CA ASP A 62 11.33 7.89 0.73
C ASP A 62 10.06 8.53 0.17
N ILE A 63 8.91 7.90 0.37
CA ILE A 63 7.62 8.44 -0.11
C ILE A 63 7.25 9.74 0.62
N ARG A 64 7.46 9.83 1.94
CA ARG A 64 7.19 11.06 2.69
C ARG A 64 8.10 12.20 2.22
N GLU A 65 9.37 11.91 2.00
CA GLU A 65 10.34 12.89 1.50
C GLU A 65 9.96 13.37 0.09
N MET A 66 9.64 12.45 -0.82
CA MET A 66 9.20 12.76 -2.19
C MET A 66 7.90 13.56 -2.24
N ALA A 67 6.92 13.23 -1.37
CA ALA A 67 5.63 13.90 -1.31
C ALA A 67 5.69 15.24 -0.53
N GLY A 68 6.81 15.55 0.12
CA GLY A 68 6.95 16.74 0.98
C GLY A 68 6.05 16.71 2.22
N ILE A 69 5.67 15.51 2.68
CA ILE A 69 4.77 15.32 3.84
C ILE A 69 5.63 15.31 5.10
N ILE A 70 5.47 16.35 5.91
CA ILE A 70 6.27 16.59 7.11
C ILE A 70 5.62 15.95 8.35
N GLU A 71 4.29 15.84 8.37
CA GLU A 71 3.54 15.27 9.50
C GLU A 71 3.44 13.74 9.41
N GLU A 72 3.88 13.05 10.47
CA GLU A 72 3.84 11.58 10.57
C GLU A 72 2.41 11.02 10.60
N ASP A 73 1.45 11.78 11.13
CA ASP A 73 0.06 11.35 11.28
C ASP A 73 -0.79 11.58 10.03
N THR A 74 -0.27 12.27 9.01
CA THR A 74 -1.01 12.47 7.76
C THR A 74 -1.11 11.15 7.01
N PRO A 75 -2.33 10.66 6.70
CA PRO A 75 -2.52 9.44 5.93
C PRO A 75 -1.99 9.57 4.51
N VAL A 76 -1.16 8.62 4.11
CA VAL A 76 -0.57 8.51 2.77
C VAL A 76 -1.24 7.34 2.05
N ILE A 77 -1.93 7.68 0.97
CA ILE A 77 -2.54 6.68 0.07
C ILE A 77 -1.59 6.49 -1.10
N LEU A 78 -1.09 5.27 -1.24
CA LEU A 78 -0.23 4.86 -2.33
C LEU A 78 -1.07 4.39 -3.51
N ASP A 79 -1.05 5.18 -4.58
CA ASP A 79 -1.50 4.79 -5.92
C ASP A 79 -0.24 4.65 -6.78
N ILE A 80 0.54 3.59 -6.54
CA ILE A 80 1.83 3.37 -7.20
C ILE A 80 1.75 2.15 -8.12
N GLU A 81 2.33 2.29 -9.31
CA GLU A 81 2.58 1.17 -10.23
C GLU A 81 3.82 0.42 -9.76
N SER A 82 3.67 -0.86 -9.40
CA SER A 82 4.79 -1.67 -8.93
C SER A 82 5.51 -2.33 -10.10
N VAL A 83 6.82 -2.11 -10.19
CA VAL A 83 7.72 -2.89 -11.06
C VAL A 83 8.51 -3.85 -10.19
N ARG A 84 8.23 -5.15 -10.31
CA ARG A 84 8.93 -6.20 -9.56
C ARG A 84 9.97 -6.88 -10.44
N VAL A 85 11.23 -6.92 -9.98
CA VAL A 85 12.28 -7.69 -10.65
C VAL A 85 12.14 -9.17 -10.27
N THR A 86 11.80 -10.04 -11.23
CA THR A 86 11.62 -11.48 -10.99
C THR A 86 12.85 -12.31 -11.38
N GLY A 87 13.82 -11.69 -12.04
CA GLY A 87 15.11 -12.28 -12.41
C GLY A 87 15.93 -11.34 -13.30
N SER A 88 17.15 -11.72 -13.66
CA SER A 88 18.01 -10.90 -14.52
C SER A 88 17.32 -10.57 -15.85
N GLY A 89 17.02 -9.29 -16.07
CA GLY A 89 16.31 -8.81 -17.26
C GLY A 89 14.81 -9.11 -17.31
N LYS A 90 14.21 -9.59 -16.21
CA LYS A 90 12.77 -9.88 -16.12
C LYS A 90 12.12 -8.98 -15.09
N PHE A 91 11.12 -8.24 -15.57
CA PHE A 91 10.34 -7.31 -14.77
C PHE A 91 8.86 -7.68 -14.93
N GLU A 92 8.15 -7.73 -13.81
CA GLU A 92 6.70 -7.75 -13.75
C GLU A 92 6.26 -6.32 -13.48
N ILE A 93 5.42 -5.79 -14.36
CA ILE A 93 4.92 -4.41 -14.25
C ILE A 93 3.41 -4.52 -14.05
N ASP A 94 2.92 -4.04 -12.91
CA ASP A 94 1.48 -3.87 -12.70
C ASP A 94 1.10 -2.47 -13.20
N ILE A 95 0.56 -2.42 -14.42
CA ILE A 95 0.14 -1.18 -15.10
C ILE A 95 -1.33 -0.93 -14.79
N VAL A 96 -1.66 0.25 -14.27
CA VAL A 96 -3.06 0.65 -14.02
C VAL A 96 -3.59 1.41 -15.23
N ASN A 97 -4.62 0.88 -15.89
CA ASN A 97 -5.38 1.62 -16.92
C ASN A 97 -6.82 1.76 -16.46
#